data_AF-A0A2B2C756-F1
#
_entry.id   AF-A0A2B2C756-F1
#
_cell.length_a   1.000
_cell.length_b   1.000
_cell.length_c   1.000
_cell.angle_alpha   90.00
_cell.angle_beta   90.00
_cell.angle_gamma   90.00
#
_symmetry.space_group_name_H-M   'P 1'
#
loop_
_entity.id
_entity.type
_entity.pdbx_description
1 polymer ?
#
loop_
_entity_poly.entity_id
_entity_poly.type
_entity_poly.pdbx_seq_one_letter_code
_entity_poly.pdbx_strand_id
1 'polypeptide(L)'
;MLELTIDESDRLIKVAHAIASEIRIAILKLLNFQKMNIIEIAEKLDLPVSTIASNIKVLEGAGLINTEIQSATRGKMKVCSRNFDDIHMALNLNIGYNDPKNCYELEMPIGHYSDCEITPTCGIINNNGLVQPEDDVSLFYHPDRISAQLIWLRQGFLEYRFPVSLSGNADIQSLQFSMELCSEAPNYDHNWPSDITVWVNGKEICTWTCPGDFGDRRGKLNPLWLRDNHTQYGLLKNWKIDNNGSYLDDVKVSSVNLNDIEINNQKFIILKVGVQSDAVNIGGLNLFGKGFGDYNQDILMRIIYS
;
A
#
# COMPACT_ATOMS: atom_id res chain seq x y z
N MET A 1 -2.42 3.81 14.32
CA MET A 1 -3.32 2.81 13.70
C MET A 1 -2.86 1.42 14.10
N LEU A 2 -3.78 0.52 14.43
CA LEU A 2 -3.50 -0.91 14.70
C LEU A 2 -3.78 -1.69 13.42
N GLU A 3 -2.77 -2.39 12.90
CA GLU A 3 -2.91 -3.25 11.73
C GLU A 3 -3.00 -4.72 12.15
N LEU A 4 -3.96 -5.43 11.56
CA LEU A 4 -4.22 -6.85 11.79
C LEU A 4 -4.46 -7.55 10.45
N THR A 5 -4.00 -8.78 10.34
CA THR A 5 -4.21 -9.62 9.15
C THR A 5 -4.91 -10.92 9.54
N ILE A 6 -5.57 -11.57 8.58
CA ILE A 6 -6.23 -12.86 8.80
C ILE A 6 -5.24 -13.98 9.17
N ASP A 7 -3.96 -13.83 8.81
CA ASP A 7 -2.88 -14.76 9.18
C ASP A 7 -2.57 -14.72 10.68
N GLU A 8 -2.68 -13.55 11.32
CA GLU A 8 -2.55 -13.38 12.76
C GLU A 8 -3.86 -13.76 13.49
N SER A 9 -4.43 -14.91 13.15
CA SER A 9 -5.77 -15.33 13.56
C SER A 9 -6.04 -15.18 15.07
N ASP A 10 -5.10 -15.58 15.93
CA ASP A 10 -5.22 -15.43 17.39
C ASP A 10 -5.36 -13.96 17.83
N ARG A 11 -4.56 -13.07 17.25
CA ARG A 11 -4.56 -11.64 17.59
C ARG A 11 -5.78 -10.95 17.00
N LEU A 12 -6.13 -11.30 15.76
CA LEU A 12 -7.35 -10.84 15.08
C LEU A 12 -8.60 -11.22 15.89
N ILE A 13 -8.74 -12.49 16.27
CA ILE A 13 -9.86 -12.98 17.09
C ILE A 13 -9.90 -12.24 18.42
N LYS A 14 -8.75 -12.03 19.08
CA LYS A 14 -8.68 -11.33 20.36
C LYS A 14 -9.16 -9.88 20.26
N VAL A 15 -8.75 -9.16 19.22
CA VAL A 15 -9.17 -7.77 19.00
C VAL A 15 -10.63 -7.71 18.56
N ALA A 16 -11.05 -8.56 17.63
CA ALA A 16 -12.45 -8.67 17.18
C ALA A 16 -13.40 -8.96 18.36
N HIS A 17 -13.02 -9.91 19.22
CA HIS A 17 -13.77 -10.21 20.44
C HIS A 17 -13.83 -9.00 21.39
N ALA A 18 -12.73 -8.26 21.54
CA ALA A 18 -12.69 -7.08 22.39
C ALA A 18 -13.56 -5.92 21.89
N ILE A 19 -13.77 -5.77 20.58
CA ILE A 19 -14.66 -4.72 20.03
C ILE A 19 -16.11 -5.19 19.82
N ALA A 20 -16.39 -6.49 19.78
CA ALA A 20 -17.74 -7.06 19.67
C ALA A 20 -18.55 -6.95 20.98
N SER A 21 -18.65 -5.75 21.55
CA SER A 21 -19.47 -5.46 22.74
C SER A 21 -19.82 -3.97 22.83
N GLU A 22 -21.11 -3.69 23.00
CA GLU A 22 -21.63 -2.32 23.13
C GLU A 22 -20.99 -1.56 24.30
N ILE A 23 -20.80 -2.22 25.45
CA ILE A 23 -20.17 -1.61 26.63
C ILE A 23 -18.72 -1.23 26.31
N ARG A 24 -17.97 -2.11 25.64
CA ARG A 24 -16.57 -1.85 25.28
C ARG A 24 -16.43 -0.74 24.24
N ILE A 25 -17.32 -0.68 23.27
CA ILE A 25 -17.41 0.43 22.32
C ILE A 25 -17.74 1.75 23.04
N ALA A 26 -18.66 1.74 24.01
CA ALA A 26 -19.00 2.92 24.79
C ALA A 26 -17.80 3.43 25.62
N ILE A 27 -17.03 2.51 26.23
CA ILE A 27 -15.78 2.84 26.93
C ILE A 27 -14.77 3.49 25.95
N LEU A 28 -14.54 2.89 24.78
CA LEU A 28 -13.61 3.44 23.78
C LEU A 28 -14.04 4.84 23.30
N LYS A 29 -15.35 5.07 23.10
CA LYS A 29 -15.89 6.39 22.76
C LYS A 29 -15.61 7.44 23.83
N LEU A 30 -15.75 7.10 25.10
CA LEU A 30 -15.41 8.02 26.20
C LEU A 30 -13.92 8.36 26.20
N LEU A 31 -13.07 7.37 25.95
CA LEU A 31 -11.61 7.53 25.93
C LEU A 31 -11.08 8.29 24.69
N ASN A 32 -11.92 8.57 23.68
CA ASN A 32 -11.54 9.46 22.57
C ASN A 32 -11.36 10.92 23.02
N PHE A 33 -12.04 11.35 24.09
CA PHE A 33 -12.04 12.74 24.51
C PHE A 33 -11.00 13.03 25.59
N GLN A 34 -10.79 12.09 26.51
CA GLN A 34 -9.82 12.22 27.60
C GLN A 34 -9.51 10.86 28.24
N LYS A 35 -8.38 10.80 28.94
CA LYS A 35 -8.09 9.69 29.87
C LYS A 35 -9.10 9.72 31.01
N MET A 36 -9.61 8.56 31.40
CA MET A 36 -10.58 8.44 32.49
C MET A 36 -10.24 7.27 33.40
N ASN A 37 -10.59 7.39 34.66
CA ASN A 37 -10.47 6.30 35.61
C ASN A 37 -11.72 5.40 35.59
N ILE A 38 -11.60 4.19 36.16
CA ILE A 38 -12.67 3.18 36.14
C ILE A 38 -13.98 3.70 36.74
N ILE A 39 -13.91 4.52 37.80
CA ILE A 39 -15.08 5.06 38.51
C ILE A 39 -15.80 6.08 37.63
N GLU A 40 -15.07 7.00 36.99
CA GLU A 40 -15.63 7.99 36.06
C GLU A 40 -16.33 7.31 34.86
N ILE A 41 -15.72 6.24 34.33
CA ILE A 41 -16.31 5.46 33.24
C ILE A 41 -17.60 4.77 33.70
N ALA A 42 -17.61 4.20 34.91
CA ALA A 42 -18.78 3.57 35.51
C ALA A 42 -19.94 4.55 35.72
N GLU A 43 -19.65 5.75 36.23
CA GLU A 43 -20.63 6.82 36.41
C GLU A 43 -21.20 7.30 35.08
N LYS A 44 -20.35 7.53 34.06
CA LYS A 44 -20.81 8.01 32.74
C LYS A 44 -21.64 7.00 31.96
N LEU A 45 -21.41 5.71 32.17
CA LEU A 45 -22.16 4.64 31.49
C LEU A 45 -23.33 4.11 32.33
N ASP A 46 -23.51 4.61 33.57
CA ASP A 46 -24.49 4.12 34.55
C ASP A 46 -24.41 2.60 34.75
N LEU A 47 -23.18 2.10 34.94
CA LEU A 47 -22.88 0.68 35.10
C LEU A 47 -22.06 0.40 36.36
N PRO A 48 -22.19 -0.79 36.98
CA PRO A 48 -21.36 -1.16 38.12
C PRO A 48 -19.86 -1.11 37.81
N VAL A 49 -19.05 -0.62 38.76
CA VAL A 49 -17.59 -0.54 38.66
C VAL A 49 -16.96 -1.90 38.34
N SER A 50 -17.49 -2.99 38.88
CA SER A 50 -17.04 -4.36 38.59
C SER A 50 -17.26 -4.76 37.12
N THR A 51 -18.39 -4.35 36.53
CA THR A 51 -18.70 -4.57 35.10
C THR A 51 -17.72 -3.81 34.22
N ILE A 52 -17.43 -2.55 34.55
CA ILE A 52 -16.44 -1.73 33.81
C ILE A 52 -15.03 -2.31 33.95
N ALA A 53 -14.62 -2.70 35.16
CA ALA A 53 -13.30 -3.27 35.40
C ALA A 53 -13.05 -4.56 34.60
N SER A 54 -14.07 -5.43 34.48
CA SER A 54 -13.98 -6.63 33.65
C SER A 54 -13.81 -6.30 32.17
N ASN A 55 -14.59 -5.35 31.65
CA ASN A 55 -14.49 -4.92 30.25
C ASN A 55 -13.18 -4.21 29.94
N ILE A 56 -12.64 -3.41 30.87
CA ILE A 56 -11.31 -2.79 30.76
C ILE A 56 -10.23 -3.86 30.66
N LYS A 57 -10.31 -4.94 31.45
CA LYS A 57 -9.34 -6.05 31.37
C LYS A 57 -9.35 -6.73 30.00
N VAL A 58 -10.51 -6.86 29.36
CA VAL A 58 -10.62 -7.41 27.99
C VAL A 58 -10.01 -6.46 26.96
N LEU A 59 -10.33 -5.17 27.03
CA LEU A 59 -9.76 -4.15 26.14
C LEU A 59 -8.23 -4.02 26.29
N GLU A 60 -7.75 -4.05 27.53
CA GLU A 60 -6.32 -4.02 27.87
C GLU A 60 -5.62 -5.29 27.38
N GLY A 61 -6.24 -6.47 27.57
CA GLY A 61 -5.73 -7.73 27.06
C GLY A 61 -5.60 -7.75 25.54
N ALA A 62 -6.49 -7.06 24.82
CA ALA A 62 -6.41 -6.89 23.37
C ALA A 62 -5.47 -5.75 22.93
N GLY A 63 -4.85 -5.02 23.87
CA GLY A 63 -3.94 -3.91 23.59
C GLY A 63 -4.63 -2.63 23.09
N LEU A 64 -5.97 -2.55 23.11
CA LEU A 64 -6.72 -1.40 22.61
C LEU A 64 -6.66 -0.20 23.54
N ILE A 65 -6.46 -0.46 24.84
CA ILE A 65 -6.25 0.56 25.86
C ILE A 65 -5.02 0.20 26.70
N ASN A 66 -4.36 1.22 27.22
CA ASN A 66 -3.38 1.09 28.29
C ASN A 66 -4.01 1.51 29.61
N THR A 67 -3.46 0.99 30.70
CA THR A 67 -3.88 1.39 32.03
C THR A 67 -2.69 1.67 32.93
N GLU A 68 -2.81 2.72 33.73
CA GLU A 68 -1.77 3.16 34.66
C GLU A 68 -2.35 3.30 36.06
N ILE A 69 -1.56 2.92 37.06
CA ILE A 69 -1.94 3.11 38.46
C ILE A 69 -1.44 4.49 38.91
N GLN A 70 -2.36 5.37 39.27
CA GLN A 70 -2.05 6.70 39.80
C GLN A 70 -2.50 6.85 41.25
N SER A 71 -1.83 7.73 42.00
CA SER A 71 -2.19 8.06 43.37
C SER A 71 -3.38 9.01 43.39
N ALA A 72 -4.45 8.64 44.10
CA ALA A 72 -5.66 9.43 44.27
C ALA A 72 -5.78 9.97 45.69
N THR A 73 -6.66 10.96 45.91
CA THR A 73 -6.94 11.56 47.22
C THR A 73 -7.36 10.54 48.28
N ARG A 74 -7.89 9.37 47.86
CA ARG A 74 -8.14 8.19 48.68
C ARG A 74 -7.71 6.91 47.94
N GLY A 75 -6.43 6.56 48.05
CA GLY A 75 -5.90 5.28 47.57
C GLY A 75 -5.29 5.32 46.17
N LYS A 76 -5.29 4.18 45.48
CA LYS A 76 -4.75 4.03 44.11
C LYS A 76 -5.90 3.91 43.12
N MET A 77 -5.81 4.62 41.99
CA MET A 77 -6.80 4.57 40.91
C MET A 77 -6.17 4.07 39.62
N LYS A 78 -6.93 3.30 38.84
CA LYS A 78 -6.51 2.79 37.54
C LYS A 78 -7.06 3.74 36.46
N VAL A 79 -6.18 4.48 35.82
CA VAL A 79 -6.50 5.44 34.75
C VAL A 79 -6.31 4.74 33.42
N CYS A 80 -7.29 4.86 32.53
CA CYS A 80 -7.31 4.21 31.22
C CYS A 80 -7.09 5.25 30.12
N SER A 81 -6.33 4.88 29.10
CA SER A 81 -6.12 5.66 27.88
C SER A 81 -6.16 4.75 26.67
N ARG A 82 -6.62 5.28 25.53
CA ARG A 82 -6.63 4.55 24.27
C ARG A 82 -5.22 4.47 23.66
N ASN A 83 -4.90 3.35 23.01
CA ASN A 83 -3.60 3.13 22.37
C ASN A 83 -3.59 3.44 20.86
N PHE A 84 -4.72 3.28 20.19
CA PHE A 84 -4.81 3.39 18.74
C PHE A 84 -6.04 4.19 18.30
N ASP A 85 -5.84 5.05 17.29
CA ASP A 85 -6.92 5.87 16.73
C ASP A 85 -7.86 5.08 15.83
N ASP A 86 -7.31 4.14 15.08
CA ASP A 86 -7.99 3.31 14.08
C ASP A 86 -7.49 1.86 14.13
N ILE A 87 -8.34 0.93 13.70
CA ILE A 87 -8.01 -0.49 13.52
C ILE A 87 -8.27 -0.86 12.06
N HIS A 88 -7.25 -1.35 11.36
CA HIS A 88 -7.37 -1.89 10.02
C HIS A 88 -7.24 -3.41 10.08
N MET A 89 -8.27 -4.13 9.60
CA MET A 89 -8.30 -5.59 9.55
C MET A 89 -8.28 -6.05 8.09
N ALA A 90 -7.13 -6.51 7.63
CA ALA A 90 -6.99 -7.11 6.31
C ALA A 90 -7.51 -8.56 6.36
N LEU A 91 -8.66 -8.80 5.73
CA LEU A 91 -9.33 -10.12 5.70
C LEU A 91 -8.99 -10.94 4.45
N ASN A 92 -8.21 -10.38 3.52
CA ASN A 92 -7.74 -11.11 2.36
C ASN A 92 -6.84 -12.24 2.84
N LEU A 93 -7.15 -13.48 2.42
CA LEU A 93 -6.29 -14.61 2.67
C LEU A 93 -4.95 -14.30 2.00
N ASN A 94 -3.95 -14.14 2.84
CA ASN A 94 -2.57 -13.99 2.44
C ASN A 94 -2.05 -15.39 2.07
N ILE A 95 -2.67 -16.04 1.07
CA ILE A 95 -2.24 -17.34 0.54
C ILE A 95 -0.87 -17.11 -0.12
N GLY A 96 0.19 -17.22 0.69
CA GLY A 96 1.59 -17.06 0.28
C GLY A 96 2.41 -16.03 1.06
N TYR A 97 1.85 -15.15 1.88
CA TYR A 97 2.63 -14.00 2.38
C TYR A 97 3.47 -14.24 3.64
N ASN A 98 3.33 -15.37 4.35
CA ASN A 98 3.91 -15.50 5.70
C ASN A 98 4.54 -16.85 6.07
N ASP A 99 4.86 -17.74 5.11
CA ASP A 99 6.02 -18.60 5.34
C ASP A 99 7.25 -17.91 4.74
N PRO A 100 8.07 -17.19 5.52
CA PRO A 100 9.27 -16.53 5.00
C PRO A 100 10.26 -17.51 4.36
N LYS A 101 10.07 -18.82 4.49
CA LYS A 101 10.87 -19.83 3.78
C LYS A 101 10.52 -19.96 2.30
N ASN A 102 9.31 -19.56 1.90
CA ASN A 102 8.69 -19.88 0.62
C ASN A 102 8.19 -18.63 -0.15
N CYS A 103 8.70 -17.46 0.22
CA CYS A 103 8.44 -16.19 -0.45
C CYS A 103 9.77 -15.51 -0.76
N TYR A 104 9.97 -15.16 -2.03
CA TYR A 104 11.07 -14.31 -2.47
C TYR A 104 10.51 -12.92 -2.74
N GLU A 105 11.01 -11.92 -2.03
CA GLU A 105 10.55 -10.54 -2.12
C GLU A 105 11.70 -9.63 -2.54
N LEU A 106 11.40 -8.68 -3.44
CA LEU A 106 12.33 -7.66 -3.88
C LEU A 106 11.60 -6.35 -4.14
N GLU A 107 12.11 -5.26 -3.58
CA GLU A 107 11.65 -3.90 -3.86
C GLU A 107 12.60 -3.24 -4.88
N MET A 108 12.06 -2.77 -6.01
CA MET A 108 12.78 -2.11 -7.09
C MET A 108 12.48 -0.61 -7.08
N PRO A 109 13.48 0.27 -6.85
CA PRO A 109 13.28 1.71 -6.93
C PRO A 109 12.73 2.15 -8.28
N ILE A 110 11.76 3.07 -8.27
CA ILE A 110 11.09 3.51 -9.50
C ILE A 110 12.06 4.14 -10.52
N GLY A 111 13.18 4.70 -10.05
CA GLY A 111 14.24 5.27 -10.86
C GLY A 111 15.18 4.27 -11.54
N HIS A 112 15.07 2.99 -11.22
CA HIS A 112 15.96 1.91 -11.68
C HIS A 112 15.44 1.18 -12.92
N TYR A 113 14.61 1.82 -13.74
CA TYR A 113 14.20 1.24 -15.03
C TYR A 113 15.41 0.99 -15.93
N SER A 114 15.37 -0.16 -16.62
CA SER A 114 16.39 -0.58 -17.59
C SER A 114 16.14 -0.05 -18.99
N ASP A 115 14.89 0.25 -19.33
CA ASP A 115 14.49 0.82 -20.61
C ASP A 115 13.26 1.72 -20.42
N CYS A 116 13.05 2.67 -21.32
CA CYS A 116 11.91 3.57 -21.28
C CYS A 116 11.62 4.19 -22.65
N GLU A 117 10.35 4.46 -22.89
CA GLU A 117 9.87 5.32 -23.96
C GLU A 117 9.00 6.39 -23.31
N ILE A 118 9.30 7.67 -23.56
CA ILE A 118 8.69 8.78 -22.83
C ILE A 118 8.18 9.82 -23.82
N THR A 119 6.91 10.16 -23.70
CA THR A 119 6.28 11.27 -24.41
C THR A 119 5.78 12.32 -23.39
N PRO A 120 6.11 13.61 -23.58
CA PRO A 120 5.61 14.69 -22.73
C PRO A 120 4.08 14.83 -22.73
N THR A 121 3.46 15.40 -21.70
CA THR A 121 4.07 15.96 -20.48
C THR A 121 4.76 14.89 -19.63
N CYS A 122 5.96 15.18 -19.12
CA CYS A 122 6.78 14.21 -18.40
C CYS A 122 7.76 14.86 -17.43
N GLY A 123 8.17 14.11 -16.41
CA GLY A 123 9.20 14.57 -15.50
C GLY A 123 9.47 13.62 -14.35
N ILE A 124 10.39 14.06 -13.48
CA ILE A 124 10.89 13.28 -12.34
C ILE A 124 11.00 14.21 -11.14
N ILE A 125 10.47 13.78 -10.00
CA ILE A 125 10.87 14.30 -8.69
C ILE A 125 11.78 13.26 -8.05
N ASN A 126 12.93 13.70 -7.55
CA ASN A 126 13.85 12.87 -6.80
C ASN A 126 13.99 13.37 -5.36
N ASN A 127 14.89 12.76 -4.58
CA ASN A 127 15.12 13.13 -3.17
C ASN A 127 15.53 14.59 -2.96
N ASN A 128 16.08 15.26 -3.97
CA ASN A 128 16.51 16.66 -3.92
C ASN A 128 15.45 17.64 -4.47
N GLY A 129 14.35 17.14 -5.03
CA GLY A 129 13.27 17.93 -5.59
C GLY A 129 12.97 17.62 -7.04
N LEU A 130 12.31 18.56 -7.71
CA LEU A 130 11.98 18.49 -9.13
C LEU A 130 13.26 18.50 -9.99
N VAL A 131 13.44 17.48 -10.83
CA VAL A 131 14.51 17.47 -11.83
C VAL A 131 14.10 18.38 -12.98
N GLN A 132 14.94 19.37 -13.29
CA GLN A 132 14.64 20.42 -14.26
C GLN A 132 15.52 20.32 -15.51
N PRO A 133 15.02 20.80 -16.67
CA PRO A 133 13.69 21.38 -16.90
C PRO A 133 12.59 20.31 -17.03
N GLU A 134 11.35 20.67 -16.69
CA GLU A 134 10.18 19.80 -16.94
C GLU A 134 10.02 19.53 -18.45
N ASP A 135 9.37 18.41 -18.79
CA ASP A 135 9.09 17.96 -20.16
C ASP A 135 10.33 17.65 -21.02
N ASP A 136 11.53 17.59 -20.43
CA ASP A 136 12.74 17.16 -21.10
C ASP A 136 12.97 15.65 -20.96
N VAL A 137 12.69 14.93 -22.06
CA VAL A 137 12.86 13.47 -22.17
C VAL A 137 14.31 13.03 -21.89
N SER A 138 15.31 13.87 -22.15
CA SER A 138 16.71 13.51 -21.91
C SER A 138 17.03 13.27 -20.42
N LEU A 139 16.25 13.86 -19.51
CA LEU A 139 16.39 13.67 -18.07
C LEU A 139 16.08 12.25 -17.61
N PHE A 140 15.29 11.50 -18.39
CA PHE A 140 15.04 10.08 -18.14
C PHE A 140 16.28 9.22 -18.41
N TYR A 141 17.35 9.76 -18.96
CA TYR A 141 18.65 9.09 -19.09
C TYR A 141 19.71 9.68 -18.14
N HIS A 142 19.38 10.74 -17.40
CA HIS A 142 20.29 11.40 -16.49
C HIS A 142 20.45 10.61 -15.17
N PRO A 143 21.65 10.56 -14.54
CA PRO A 143 21.86 9.85 -13.27
C PRO A 143 20.94 10.30 -12.13
N ASP A 144 20.41 11.52 -12.17
CA ASP A 144 19.48 12.03 -11.16
C ASP A 144 18.18 11.22 -11.07
N ARG A 145 17.83 10.49 -12.13
CA ARG A 145 16.68 9.56 -12.16
C ARG A 145 16.78 8.47 -11.10
N ILE A 146 18.00 8.07 -10.71
CA ILE A 146 18.25 6.93 -9.80
C ILE A 146 17.57 7.13 -8.44
N SER A 147 17.46 8.38 -7.99
CA SER A 147 16.82 8.73 -6.72
C SER A 147 15.36 9.19 -6.87
N ALA A 148 14.72 8.90 -8.02
CA ALA A 148 13.34 9.27 -8.28
C ALA A 148 12.38 8.73 -7.20
N GLN A 149 11.42 9.57 -6.81
CA GLN A 149 10.34 9.31 -5.87
C GLN A 149 8.96 9.56 -6.51
N LEU A 150 8.90 10.33 -7.60
CA LEU A 150 7.76 10.38 -8.51
C LEU A 150 8.28 10.45 -9.95
N ILE A 151 7.68 9.68 -10.85
CA ILE A 151 7.93 9.76 -12.29
C ILE A 151 6.58 9.92 -12.99
N TRP A 152 6.49 10.86 -13.94
CA TRP A 152 5.30 10.99 -14.77
C TRP A 152 5.62 11.05 -16.26
N LEU A 153 4.67 10.58 -17.06
CA LEU A 153 4.69 10.65 -18.52
C LEU A 153 3.27 10.64 -19.09
N ARG A 154 3.08 11.23 -20.27
CA ARG A 154 1.78 11.23 -20.94
C ARG A 154 1.50 9.94 -21.70
N GLN A 155 2.54 9.37 -22.31
CA GLN A 155 2.48 8.17 -23.12
C GLN A 155 3.85 7.50 -23.18
N GLY A 156 3.86 6.18 -23.37
CA GLY A 156 5.06 5.36 -23.39
C GLY A 156 5.13 4.41 -22.19
N PHE A 157 6.33 4.00 -21.78
CA PHE A 157 6.51 2.98 -20.75
C PHE A 157 7.80 3.13 -19.95
N LEU A 158 7.81 2.47 -18.79
CA LEU A 158 9.00 2.19 -17.99
C LEU A 158 9.15 0.66 -17.90
N GLU A 159 10.34 0.15 -18.19
CA GLU A 159 10.67 -1.28 -18.11
C GLU A 159 11.70 -1.54 -17.00
N TYR A 160 11.44 -2.53 -16.16
CA TYR A 160 12.25 -2.91 -15.01
C TYR A 160 12.69 -4.37 -15.13
N ARG A 161 13.90 -4.66 -14.66
CA ARG A 161 14.44 -6.03 -14.60
C ARG A 161 14.67 -6.44 -13.16
N PHE A 162 13.79 -7.29 -12.65
CA PHE A 162 13.89 -7.82 -11.30
C PHE A 162 14.76 -9.07 -11.31
N PRO A 163 15.90 -9.11 -10.61
CA PRO A 163 16.65 -10.35 -10.46
C PRO A 163 15.78 -11.43 -9.82
N VAL A 164 15.97 -12.67 -10.26
CA VAL A 164 15.36 -13.86 -9.65
C VAL A 164 16.49 -14.70 -9.08
N SER A 165 16.48 -14.89 -7.76
CA SER A 165 17.46 -15.71 -7.06
C SER A 165 16.75 -16.74 -6.19
N LEU A 166 16.00 -17.64 -6.82
CA LEU A 166 15.38 -18.78 -6.15
C LEU A 166 16.41 -19.91 -6.00
N SER A 167 16.48 -20.51 -4.82
CA SER A 167 17.37 -21.64 -4.54
C SER A 167 16.72 -22.97 -4.96
N GLY A 168 17.38 -23.77 -5.80
CA GLY A 168 16.98 -25.15 -6.11
C GLY A 168 15.83 -25.27 -7.14
N ASN A 169 15.12 -26.41 -7.12
CA ASN A 169 13.95 -26.68 -7.96
C ASN A 169 12.66 -26.18 -7.30
N ALA A 170 12.61 -24.91 -6.89
CA ALA A 170 11.43 -24.30 -6.28
C ALA A 170 10.24 -24.31 -7.26
N ASP A 171 9.07 -24.78 -6.81
CA ASP A 171 7.85 -24.79 -7.62
C ASP A 171 7.10 -23.48 -7.44
N ILE A 172 7.14 -22.60 -8.45
CA ILE A 172 6.55 -21.27 -8.39
C ILE A 172 5.03 -21.36 -8.46
N GLN A 173 4.36 -20.89 -7.42
CA GLN A 173 2.91 -20.87 -7.29
C GLN A 173 2.31 -19.55 -7.80
N SER A 174 2.96 -18.42 -7.55
CA SER A 174 2.54 -17.12 -8.10
C SER A 174 3.66 -16.09 -8.18
N LEU A 175 3.52 -15.15 -9.12
CA LEU A 175 4.30 -13.94 -9.24
C LEU A 175 3.39 -12.73 -9.00
N GLN A 176 3.86 -11.76 -8.22
CA GLN A 176 3.08 -10.59 -7.85
C GLN A 176 3.88 -9.31 -7.97
N PHE A 177 3.20 -8.24 -8.36
CA PHE A 177 3.72 -6.88 -8.35
C PHE A 177 2.77 -5.94 -7.63
N SER A 178 3.32 -5.05 -6.80
CA SER A 178 2.57 -4.01 -6.09
C SER A 178 3.25 -2.66 -6.28
N MET A 179 2.48 -1.63 -6.63
CA MET A 179 2.98 -0.27 -6.83
C MET A 179 1.83 0.73 -6.72
N GLU A 180 2.17 1.96 -6.31
CA GLU A 180 1.25 3.09 -6.27
C GLU A 180 1.35 3.88 -7.59
N LEU A 181 0.21 4.07 -8.25
CA LEU A 181 0.13 4.83 -9.51
C LEU A 181 -1.25 5.45 -9.75
N CYS A 182 -1.30 6.45 -10.63
CA CYS A 182 -2.53 7.04 -11.16
C CYS A 182 -2.31 7.64 -12.56
N SER A 183 -3.31 8.31 -13.13
CA SER A 183 -3.13 9.10 -14.36
C SER A 183 -2.37 10.40 -14.07
N GLU A 184 -2.04 11.15 -15.13
CA GLU A 184 -1.33 12.44 -15.04
C GLU A 184 -2.10 13.55 -15.78
N ALA A 185 -2.54 14.55 -15.02
CA ALA A 185 -3.32 15.68 -15.50
C ALA A 185 -2.67 17.02 -15.10
N PRO A 186 -2.88 18.11 -15.88
CA PRO A 186 -2.45 19.43 -15.46
C PRO A 186 -3.06 19.85 -14.12
N ASN A 187 -2.19 20.10 -13.14
CA ASN A 187 -2.51 20.32 -11.72
C ASN A 187 -2.99 19.08 -10.95
N TYR A 188 -4.11 18.51 -11.40
CA TYR A 188 -4.68 17.18 -11.11
C TYR A 188 -6.15 17.22 -11.58
N ASP A 189 -6.75 16.06 -11.86
CA ASP A 189 -8.18 15.94 -12.15
C ASP A 189 -8.68 14.52 -11.88
N HIS A 190 -9.60 14.37 -10.94
CA HIS A 190 -10.22 13.07 -10.56
C HIS A 190 -11.00 12.41 -11.71
N ASN A 191 -11.29 13.13 -12.79
CA ASN A 191 -12.01 12.64 -13.96
C ASN A 191 -11.13 12.63 -15.22
N TRP A 192 -9.87 12.21 -15.08
CA TRP A 192 -8.90 12.14 -16.16
C TRP A 192 -8.48 10.69 -16.44
N PRO A 193 -9.32 9.88 -17.11
CA PRO A 193 -9.05 8.47 -17.21
C PRO A 193 -7.76 8.17 -17.99
N SER A 194 -7.07 7.11 -17.59
CA SER A 194 -5.88 6.61 -18.30
C SER A 194 -5.84 5.09 -18.32
N ASP A 195 -5.65 4.51 -19.51
CA ASP A 195 -5.53 3.07 -19.70
C ASP A 195 -4.06 2.65 -19.51
N ILE A 196 -3.75 2.29 -18.26
CA ILE A 196 -2.39 1.90 -17.84
C ILE A 196 -2.26 0.39 -17.99
N THR A 197 -1.36 -0.03 -18.88
CA THR A 197 -1.12 -1.43 -19.21
C THR A 197 0.11 -1.96 -18.48
N VAL A 198 0.04 -3.21 -18.02
CA VAL A 198 1.16 -3.94 -17.42
C VAL A 198 1.50 -5.17 -18.26
N TRP A 199 2.79 -5.34 -18.54
CA TRP A 199 3.34 -6.53 -19.18
C TRP A 199 4.38 -7.19 -18.28
N VAL A 200 4.43 -8.52 -18.35
CA VAL A 200 5.44 -9.33 -17.67
C VAL A 200 6.07 -10.25 -18.70
N ASN A 201 7.41 -10.21 -18.80
CA ASN A 201 8.17 -10.97 -19.80
C ASN A 201 7.64 -10.80 -21.24
N GLY A 202 7.21 -9.58 -21.57
CA GLY A 202 6.67 -9.24 -22.88
C GLY A 202 5.23 -9.69 -23.13
N LYS A 203 4.55 -10.32 -22.16
CA LYS A 203 3.12 -10.68 -22.25
C LYS A 203 2.28 -9.62 -21.56
N GLU A 204 1.23 -9.17 -22.25
CA GLU A 204 0.25 -8.25 -21.66
C GLU A 204 -0.58 -8.98 -20.61
N ILE A 205 -0.55 -8.47 -19.39
CA ILE A 205 -1.23 -9.07 -18.23
C ILE A 205 -2.60 -8.43 -18.04
N CYS A 206 -2.66 -7.10 -18.11
CA CYS A 206 -3.85 -6.32 -17.82
C CYS A 206 -3.69 -4.89 -18.33
N THR A 207 -4.80 -4.31 -18.80
CA THR A 207 -4.97 -2.86 -18.91
C THR A 207 -5.93 -2.39 -17.82
N TRP A 208 -5.46 -1.54 -16.92
CA TRP A 208 -6.26 -0.90 -15.87
C TRP A 208 -6.63 0.53 -16.31
N THR A 209 -7.92 0.81 -16.44
CA THR A 209 -8.40 2.19 -16.60
C THR A 209 -8.40 2.88 -15.24
N CYS A 210 -7.36 3.66 -14.99
CA CYS A 210 -7.29 4.58 -13.86
C CYS A 210 -8.39 5.64 -14.00
N PRO A 211 -9.12 6.02 -12.94
CA PRO A 211 -10.20 6.99 -13.05
C PRO A 211 -9.72 8.45 -13.16
N GLY A 212 -8.53 8.78 -12.64
CA GLY A 212 -8.05 10.15 -12.60
C GLY A 212 -6.75 10.34 -11.83
N ASP A 213 -6.37 11.61 -11.73
CA ASP A 213 -5.20 12.12 -11.04
C ASP A 213 -5.63 12.77 -9.73
N PHE A 214 -4.98 12.40 -8.63
CA PHE A 214 -5.46 12.70 -7.29
C PHE A 214 -4.58 13.73 -6.58
N GLY A 215 -5.13 14.93 -6.40
CA GLY A 215 -4.49 16.03 -5.66
C GLY A 215 -5.40 16.77 -4.66
N ASP A 216 -6.60 16.25 -4.37
CA ASP A 216 -7.59 16.85 -3.46
C ASP A 216 -7.15 16.89 -1.99
N ARG A 217 -6.17 16.08 -1.63
CA ARG A 217 -5.50 16.09 -0.34
C ARG A 217 -4.02 15.79 -0.53
N ARG A 218 -3.20 16.19 0.43
CA ARG A 218 -1.78 15.79 0.43
C ARG A 218 -1.62 14.28 0.61
N GLY A 219 -0.62 13.74 -0.11
CA GLY A 219 -0.10 12.40 0.10
C GLY A 219 0.57 12.32 1.47
N LYS A 220 0.47 11.17 2.13
CA LYS A 220 1.00 10.97 3.49
C LYS A 220 2.51 11.19 3.59
N LEU A 221 3.24 10.92 2.50
CA LEU A 221 4.70 10.92 2.45
C LEU A 221 5.27 12.16 1.73
N ASN A 222 4.40 12.96 1.11
CA ASN A 222 4.84 14.07 0.28
C ASN A 222 5.61 15.12 1.09
N PRO A 223 6.70 15.66 0.52
CA PRO A 223 7.47 16.69 1.18
C PRO A 223 6.68 18.01 1.25
N LEU A 224 6.95 18.80 2.30
CA LEU A 224 6.23 20.05 2.54
C LEU A 224 6.34 21.06 1.40
N TRP A 225 7.44 21.05 0.65
CA TRP A 225 7.69 21.98 -0.46
C TRP A 225 6.88 21.67 -1.72
N LEU A 226 6.33 20.45 -1.85
CA LEU A 226 5.46 20.11 -2.97
C LEU A 226 4.22 21.00 -2.93
N ARG A 227 3.84 21.56 -4.08
CA ARG A 227 2.65 22.43 -4.16
C ARG A 227 1.39 21.58 -4.23
N ASP A 228 0.28 22.13 -3.73
CA ASP A 228 -1.02 21.44 -3.66
C ASP A 228 -1.68 21.26 -5.03
N ASN A 229 -1.14 21.91 -6.06
CA ASN A 229 -1.58 21.78 -7.45
C ASN A 229 -0.72 20.78 -8.22
N HIS A 230 -0.09 19.81 -7.57
CA HIS A 230 0.47 18.63 -8.24
C HIS A 230 -0.31 17.40 -7.79
N THR A 231 -0.25 16.33 -8.56
CA THR A 231 -0.56 14.97 -8.13
C THR A 231 0.04 14.69 -6.76
N GLN A 232 -0.81 14.25 -5.83
CA GLN A 232 -0.43 14.05 -4.44
C GLN A 232 -0.31 12.57 -4.06
N TYR A 233 -1.15 11.70 -4.62
CA TYR A 233 -1.15 10.28 -4.28
C TYR A 233 -1.70 9.46 -5.45
N GLY A 234 -1.44 8.17 -5.44
CA GLY A 234 -1.98 7.20 -6.39
C GLY A 234 -2.86 6.17 -5.71
N LEU A 235 -3.24 5.16 -6.48
CA LEU A 235 -3.90 3.96 -5.96
C LEU A 235 -2.88 2.83 -5.91
N LEU A 236 -2.82 2.13 -4.78
CA LEU A 236 -2.02 0.92 -4.69
C LEU A 236 -2.72 -0.20 -5.46
N LYS A 237 -2.04 -0.73 -6.47
CA LYS A 237 -2.55 -1.79 -7.34
C LYS A 237 -1.70 -3.03 -7.18
N ASN A 238 -2.34 -4.19 -7.15
CA ASN A 238 -1.69 -5.48 -7.02
C ASN A 238 -1.99 -6.35 -8.23
N TRP A 239 -0.96 -6.72 -8.97
CA TRP A 239 -1.04 -7.72 -10.03
C TRP A 239 -0.56 -9.05 -9.52
N LYS A 240 -1.29 -10.12 -9.84
CA LYS A 240 -0.91 -11.51 -9.52
C LYS A 240 -1.02 -12.35 -10.77
N ILE A 241 -0.05 -13.21 -10.99
CA ILE A 241 -0.04 -14.23 -12.04
C ILE A 241 0.14 -15.58 -11.35
N ASP A 242 -0.77 -16.51 -11.59
CA ASP A 242 -0.71 -17.89 -11.10
C ASP A 242 -0.89 -18.88 -12.25
N ASN A 243 -1.00 -20.18 -11.94
CA ASN A 243 -1.21 -21.22 -12.94
C ASN A 243 -2.57 -21.14 -13.68
N ASN A 244 -3.54 -20.39 -13.15
CA ASN A 244 -4.89 -20.27 -13.68
C ASN A 244 -5.11 -18.97 -14.47
N GLY A 245 -4.28 -17.95 -14.27
CA GLY A 245 -4.34 -16.70 -15.03
C GLY A 245 -3.73 -15.51 -14.30
N SER A 246 -4.17 -14.32 -14.71
CA SER A 246 -3.70 -13.04 -14.20
C SER A 246 -4.84 -12.25 -13.55
N TYR A 247 -4.51 -11.53 -12.48
CA TYR A 247 -5.47 -10.85 -11.62
C TYR A 247 -4.99 -9.43 -11.30
N LEU A 248 -5.93 -8.51 -11.19
CA LEU A 248 -5.75 -7.16 -10.64
C LEU A 248 -6.62 -7.06 -9.38
N ASP A 249 -5.99 -6.83 -8.23
CA ASP A 249 -6.65 -6.80 -6.91
C ASP A 249 -7.60 -7.99 -6.71
N ASP A 250 -7.09 -9.20 -6.98
CA ASP A 250 -7.78 -10.49 -6.90
C ASP A 250 -8.95 -10.71 -7.87
N VAL A 251 -9.25 -9.74 -8.74
CA VAL A 251 -10.18 -9.92 -9.85
C VAL A 251 -9.44 -10.45 -11.07
N LYS A 252 -9.89 -11.57 -11.63
CA LYS A 252 -9.28 -12.14 -12.83
C LYS A 252 -9.48 -11.22 -14.04
N VAL A 253 -8.38 -10.86 -14.70
CA VAL A 253 -8.34 -9.91 -15.83
C VAL A 253 -7.82 -10.52 -17.12
N SER A 254 -7.04 -11.61 -17.04
CA SER A 254 -6.51 -12.31 -18.22
C SER A 254 -6.30 -13.80 -17.95
N SER A 255 -6.24 -14.59 -19.02
CA SER A 255 -5.89 -16.01 -18.98
C SER A 255 -4.37 -16.26 -19.00
N VAL A 256 -3.56 -15.22 -19.20
CA VAL A 256 -2.09 -15.32 -19.16
C VAL A 256 -1.67 -15.85 -17.80
N ASN A 257 -0.91 -16.95 -17.80
CA ASN A 257 -0.49 -17.67 -16.59
C ASN A 257 1.05 -17.77 -16.50
N LEU A 258 1.55 -18.43 -15.44
CA LEU A 258 2.99 -18.60 -15.20
C LEU A 258 3.76 -19.28 -16.34
N ASN A 259 3.11 -20.19 -17.09
CA ASN A 259 3.76 -20.84 -18.23
C ASN A 259 3.93 -19.88 -19.41
N ASP A 260 2.93 -19.01 -19.65
CA ASP A 260 2.95 -18.05 -20.77
C ASP A 260 4.05 -17.00 -20.61
N ILE A 261 4.39 -16.64 -19.37
CA ILE A 261 5.47 -15.71 -19.05
C ILE A 261 6.83 -16.41 -18.89
N GLU A 262 6.90 -17.73 -19.08
CA GLU A 262 8.13 -18.53 -19.03
C GLU A 262 8.97 -18.27 -17.77
N ILE A 263 8.33 -18.12 -16.60
CA ILE A 263 9.01 -17.68 -15.37
C ILE A 263 10.11 -18.65 -14.89
N ASN A 264 9.98 -19.93 -15.24
CA ASN A 264 10.92 -20.97 -14.84
C ASN A 264 12.27 -20.79 -15.55
N ASN A 265 13.37 -20.95 -14.80
CA ASN A 265 14.76 -20.85 -15.29
C ASN A 265 15.19 -19.45 -15.80
N GLN A 266 14.45 -18.40 -15.50
CA GLN A 266 14.89 -17.04 -15.80
C GLN A 266 15.79 -16.46 -14.69
N LYS A 267 16.82 -15.72 -15.11
CA LYS A 267 17.70 -14.98 -14.19
C LYS A 267 17.08 -13.69 -13.68
N PHE A 268 16.09 -13.18 -14.41
CA PHE A 268 15.38 -11.96 -14.11
C PHE A 268 13.98 -12.00 -14.70
N ILE A 269 13.06 -11.22 -14.13
CA ILE A 269 11.72 -10.98 -14.66
C ILE A 269 11.67 -9.56 -15.19
N ILE A 270 11.11 -9.39 -16.39
CA ILE A 270 10.85 -8.09 -16.98
C ILE A 270 9.45 -7.65 -16.58
N LEU A 271 9.34 -6.53 -15.89
CA LEU A 271 8.09 -5.82 -15.68
C LEU A 271 8.08 -4.58 -16.57
N LYS A 272 6.98 -4.34 -17.27
CA LYS A 272 6.75 -3.11 -18.02
C LYS A 272 5.42 -2.51 -17.61
N VAL A 273 5.40 -1.21 -17.40
CA VAL A 273 4.19 -0.44 -17.07
C VAL A 273 4.16 0.82 -17.92
N GLY A 274 3.00 1.15 -18.49
CA GLY A 274 2.92 2.27 -19.41
C GLY A 274 1.52 2.51 -19.98
N VAL A 275 1.42 3.51 -20.85
CA VAL A 275 0.21 3.86 -21.60
C VAL A 275 0.49 3.63 -23.07
N GLN A 276 -0.28 2.73 -23.69
CA GLN A 276 -0.12 2.36 -25.10
C GLN A 276 -0.45 3.54 -26.03
N SER A 277 0.13 3.53 -27.22
CA SER A 277 -0.07 4.61 -28.18
C SER A 277 -1.46 4.64 -28.81
N ASP A 278 -2.12 3.48 -28.84
CA ASP A 278 -3.46 3.23 -29.35
C ASP A 278 -4.51 3.01 -28.23
N ALA A 279 -4.15 3.31 -26.97
CA ALA A 279 -5.08 3.28 -25.85
C ALA A 279 -6.28 4.20 -26.07
N VAL A 280 -7.45 3.81 -25.54
CA VAL A 280 -8.67 4.61 -25.64
C VAL A 280 -8.54 5.87 -24.79
N ASN A 281 -8.01 5.73 -23.57
CA ASN A 281 -7.78 6.82 -22.63
C ASN A 281 -6.27 7.06 -22.47
N ILE A 282 -5.72 8.07 -23.16
CA ILE A 282 -4.31 8.49 -23.04
C ILE A 282 -4.21 9.61 -21.99
N GLY A 283 -4.42 9.23 -20.73
CA GLY A 283 -4.42 10.13 -19.58
C GLY A 283 -3.07 10.20 -18.84
N GLY A 284 -2.02 9.55 -19.34
CA GLY A 284 -0.71 9.53 -18.69
C GLY A 284 -0.58 8.57 -17.52
N LEU A 285 0.59 8.57 -16.90
CA LEU A 285 0.97 7.72 -15.79
C LEU A 285 1.79 8.55 -14.81
N ASN A 286 1.38 8.52 -13.55
CA ASN A 286 2.20 8.83 -12.38
C ASN A 286 2.60 7.53 -11.71
N LEU A 287 3.89 7.32 -11.46
CA LEU A 287 4.44 6.20 -10.70
C LEU A 287 5.14 6.71 -9.45
N PHE A 288 4.68 6.26 -8.29
CA PHE A 288 5.13 6.72 -6.98
C PHE A 288 6.16 5.75 -6.39
N GLY A 289 7.19 6.32 -5.78
CA GLY A 289 8.22 5.60 -5.03
C GLY A 289 8.06 5.80 -3.53
N LYS A 290 8.88 5.11 -2.74
CA LYS A 290 8.69 5.00 -1.27
C LYS A 290 8.62 6.31 -0.49
N GLY A 291 9.17 7.40 -1.01
CA GLY A 291 9.21 8.72 -0.36
C GLY A 291 8.10 9.67 -0.82
N PHE A 292 7.12 9.20 -1.59
CA PHE A 292 6.06 10.03 -2.17
C PHE A 292 4.73 9.29 -2.19
N GLY A 293 3.62 10.03 -2.27
CA GLY A 293 2.29 9.44 -2.26
C GLY A 293 1.84 8.99 -0.89
N ASP A 294 1.16 7.85 -0.87
CA ASP A 294 0.49 7.30 0.30
C ASP A 294 1.11 6.01 0.82
N TYR A 295 1.95 5.34 0.02
CA TYR A 295 2.52 4.04 0.34
C TYR A 295 4.05 4.11 0.33
N ASN A 296 4.65 3.75 1.46
CA ASN A 296 6.12 3.77 1.64
C ASN A 296 6.75 2.52 1.02
N GLN A 297 6.60 2.36 -0.30
CA GLN A 297 7.23 1.33 -1.10
C GLN A 297 7.52 1.85 -2.51
N ASP A 298 8.58 1.35 -3.13
CA ASP A 298 8.77 1.41 -4.58
C ASP A 298 7.95 0.30 -5.28
N ILE A 299 8.46 -0.29 -6.37
CA ILE A 299 7.77 -1.43 -7.00
C ILE A 299 8.14 -2.71 -6.26
N LEU A 300 7.17 -3.32 -5.59
CA LEU A 300 7.38 -4.56 -4.85
C LEU A 300 7.07 -5.77 -5.72
N MET A 301 8.04 -6.67 -5.89
CA MET A 301 7.85 -7.98 -6.50
C MET A 301 7.85 -9.07 -5.44
N ARG A 302 6.92 -10.02 -5.55
CA ARG A 302 6.90 -11.24 -4.73
C ARG A 302 6.77 -12.47 -5.61
N ILE A 303 7.55 -13.50 -5.32
CA ILE A 303 7.41 -14.84 -5.90
C ILE A 303 7.08 -15.79 -4.76
N ILE A 304 5.91 -16.41 -4.84
CA ILE A 304 5.47 -17.44 -3.90
C ILE A 304 5.81 -18.79 -4.51
N TYR A 305 6.49 -19.64 -3.76
CA TYR A 305 6.95 -20.95 -4.22
C TYR A 305 6.81 -22.03 -3.13
N SER A 306 6.98 -23.29 -3.50
CA SER A 306 7.02 -24.44 -2.58
C SER A 306 8.24 -25.33 -2.80
#